data_AF-A0A8S3HJW7-F1
#
_entry.id   AF-A0A8S3HJW7-F1
#
_cell.length_a   1.000
_cell.length_b   1.000
_cell.length_c   1.000
_cell.angle_alpha   90.00
_cell.angle_beta   90.00
_cell.angle_gamma   90.00
#
_symmetry.space_group_name_H-M   'P 1'
#
loop_
_entity.id
_entity.type
_entity.pdbx_description
1 polymer ?
#
loop_
_entity_poly.entity_id
_entity_poly.type
_entity_poly.pdbx_seq_one_letter_code
_entity_poly.pdbx_strand_id
1 'polypeptide(L)'
;REEAHKRFQSLLSSNNQDHQSINPNIRTAIYLTVAQTGNQETFEQFKALYRKSDAQEEKIRLLMALCSFDDEAIQYQALEYIWNENEVRKQDHEAAFVTLAAHNCKGCEIAWKYLQDNWNKIEETYGEHDAHLIKFIEKVPSHFATRDREEEVQKFYVDHPNPLLNRSIKKVLELINIRRAILERDEHNIHQFLST
;
A
#
# COMPACT_ATOMS: atom_id res chain seq x y z
N ARG A 1 -17.42 11.36 2.08
CA ARG A 1 -17.14 10.53 3.29
C ARG A 1 -18.43 9.93 3.85
N GLU A 2 -19.43 10.72 4.25
CA GLU A 2 -20.71 10.18 4.77
C GLU A 2 -21.39 9.16 3.83
N GLU A 3 -21.52 9.47 2.55
CA GLU A 3 -22.16 8.56 1.59
C GLU A 3 -21.42 7.22 1.44
N ALA A 4 -20.08 7.23 1.54
CA ALA A 4 -19.29 6.01 1.50
C ALA A 4 -19.57 5.12 2.72
N HIS A 5 -19.65 5.72 3.93
CA HIS A 5 -20.01 4.98 5.15
C HIS A 5 -21.43 4.44 5.09
N LYS A 6 -22.39 5.25 4.64
CA LYS A 6 -23.78 4.81 4.48
C LYS A 6 -23.89 3.58 3.56
N ARG A 7 -23.22 3.62 2.41
CA ARG A 7 -23.19 2.49 1.46
C ARG A 7 -22.49 1.27 2.04
N PHE A 8 -21.38 1.46 2.75
CA PHE A 8 -20.67 0.38 3.41
C PHE A 8 -21.50 -0.28 4.52
N GLN A 9 -22.18 0.51 5.36
CA GLN A 9 -23.08 -0.02 6.40
C GLN A 9 -24.27 -0.77 5.80
N SER A 10 -24.81 -0.28 4.68
CA SER A 10 -25.85 -1.01 3.91
C SER A 10 -25.33 -2.37 3.42
N LEU A 11 -24.09 -2.42 2.90
CA LEU A 11 -23.44 -3.66 2.50
C LEU A 11 -23.29 -4.66 3.67
N LEU A 12 -22.96 -4.18 4.87
CA LEU A 12 -22.81 -5.03 6.06
C LEU A 12 -24.17 -5.55 6.57
N SER A 13 -25.22 -4.74 6.48
CA SER A 13 -26.55 -5.05 7.01
C SER A 13 -27.34 -6.01 6.11
N SER A 14 -27.19 -5.89 4.80
CA SER A 14 -27.77 -6.83 3.86
C SER A 14 -26.96 -8.12 3.92
N ASN A 15 -27.54 -9.19 4.47
CA ASN A 15 -26.94 -10.53 4.66
C ASN A 15 -26.48 -11.22 3.34
N ASN A 16 -25.51 -10.63 2.63
CA ASN A 16 -24.84 -11.09 1.41
C ASN A 16 -25.72 -11.48 0.20
N GLN A 17 -27.05 -11.40 0.28
CA GLN A 17 -27.89 -11.71 -0.89
C GLN A 17 -27.88 -10.58 -1.93
N ASP A 18 -27.50 -9.37 -1.53
CA ASP A 18 -27.36 -8.21 -2.41
C ASP A 18 -25.90 -7.76 -2.54
N HIS A 19 -25.03 -8.61 -3.09
CA HIS A 19 -23.75 -8.15 -3.69
C HIS A 19 -23.96 -7.04 -4.76
N GLN A 20 -25.22 -6.71 -5.08
CA GLN A 20 -25.68 -5.62 -5.94
C GLN A 20 -25.81 -4.24 -5.26
N SER A 21 -25.66 -4.11 -3.93
CA SER A 21 -25.86 -2.81 -3.24
C SER A 21 -24.87 -1.71 -3.70
N ILE A 22 -23.61 -2.09 -3.97
CA ILE A 22 -22.59 -1.17 -4.43
C ILE A 22 -22.13 -1.57 -5.84
N ASN A 23 -22.29 -0.64 -6.79
CA ASN A 23 -21.77 -0.77 -8.14
C ASN A 23 -20.25 -1.09 -8.10
N PRO A 24 -19.78 -2.17 -8.77
CA PRO A 24 -18.38 -2.58 -8.77
C PRO A 24 -17.40 -1.46 -9.12
N ASN A 25 -17.77 -0.53 -10.00
CA ASN A 25 -16.91 0.55 -10.48
C ASN A 25 -16.55 1.57 -9.40
N ILE A 26 -17.37 1.71 -8.36
CA ILE A 26 -17.14 2.68 -7.27
C ILE A 26 -16.73 2.00 -5.96
N ARG A 27 -16.66 0.67 -5.95
CA ARG A 27 -16.48 -0.11 -4.72
C ARG A 27 -15.12 0.13 -4.09
N THR A 28 -14.06 0.12 -4.89
CA THR A 28 -12.70 0.46 -4.42
C THR A 28 -12.70 1.84 -3.78
N ALA A 29 -13.25 2.87 -4.45
CA ALA A 29 -13.30 4.22 -3.90
C ALA A 29 -14.05 4.29 -2.56
N ILE A 30 -15.17 3.57 -2.43
CA ILE A 30 -15.92 3.47 -1.17
C ILE A 30 -15.07 2.81 -0.08
N TYR A 31 -14.46 1.67 -0.37
CA TYR A 31 -13.65 0.94 0.62
C TYR A 31 -12.45 1.74 1.10
N LEU A 32 -11.70 2.35 0.18
CA LEU A 32 -10.57 3.21 0.54
C LEU A 32 -11.04 4.40 1.39
N THR A 33 -12.14 5.05 1.01
CA THR A 33 -12.68 6.20 1.76
C THR A 33 -13.10 5.81 3.18
N VAL A 34 -13.69 4.62 3.35
CA VAL A 34 -14.14 4.13 4.66
C VAL A 34 -12.95 3.68 5.51
N ALA A 35 -11.96 3.01 4.92
CA ALA A 35 -10.74 2.61 5.62
C ALA A 35 -9.97 3.82 6.15
N GLN A 36 -9.81 4.86 5.33
CA GLN A 36 -9.08 6.09 5.70
C GLN A 36 -9.61 6.76 6.97
N THR A 37 -10.92 6.76 7.17
CA THR A 37 -11.55 7.33 8.38
C THR A 37 -12.05 6.27 9.35
N GLY A 38 -11.68 5.01 9.11
CA GLY A 38 -12.12 3.86 9.88
C GLY A 38 -11.32 3.70 11.18
N ASN A 39 -11.85 2.86 12.06
CA ASN A 39 -11.21 2.47 13.32
C ASN A 39 -10.98 0.95 13.37
N GLN A 40 -10.59 0.42 14.52
CA GLN A 40 -10.37 -1.02 14.71
C GLN A 40 -11.61 -1.86 14.37
N GLU A 41 -12.82 -1.38 14.66
CA GLU A 41 -14.05 -2.09 14.31
C GLU A 41 -14.20 -2.19 12.78
N THR A 42 -13.97 -1.08 12.08
CA THR A 42 -13.97 -1.06 10.61
C THR A 42 -12.91 -2.00 10.03
N PHE A 43 -11.73 -2.07 10.63
CA PHE A 43 -10.67 -2.99 10.23
C PHE A 43 -11.10 -4.45 10.34
N GLU A 44 -11.72 -4.84 11.47
CA GLU A 44 -12.25 -6.20 11.63
C GLU A 44 -13.42 -6.50 10.68
N GLN A 45 -14.26 -5.50 10.37
CA GLN A 45 -15.30 -5.64 9.34
C GLN A 45 -14.70 -5.94 7.96
N PHE A 46 -13.64 -5.24 7.56
CA PHE A 46 -12.93 -5.52 6.31
C PHE A 46 -12.29 -6.92 6.30
N LYS A 47 -11.68 -7.36 7.40
CA LYS A 47 -11.14 -8.72 7.54
C LYS A 47 -12.23 -9.78 7.41
N ALA A 48 -13.37 -9.57 8.05
CA ALA A 48 -14.51 -10.48 7.96
C ALA A 48 -15.05 -10.58 6.52
N LEU A 49 -15.17 -9.44 5.83
CA LEU A 49 -15.55 -9.40 4.41
C LEU A 49 -14.52 -10.12 3.53
N TYR A 50 -13.22 -9.94 3.78
CA TYR A 50 -12.16 -10.57 3.03
C TYR A 50 -12.22 -12.10 3.13
N ARG A 51 -12.39 -12.62 4.35
CA ARG A 51 -12.48 -14.06 4.62
C ARG A 51 -13.72 -14.70 4.03
N LYS A 52 -14.84 -13.97 3.96
CA LYS A 52 -16.11 -14.43 3.41
C LYS A 52 -16.18 -14.35 1.88
N SER A 53 -15.33 -13.54 1.25
CA SER A 53 -15.37 -13.33 -0.20
C SER A 53 -14.72 -14.49 -0.95
N ASP A 54 -15.38 -14.97 -2.01
CA ASP A 54 -14.80 -15.95 -2.95
C ASP A 54 -14.24 -15.29 -4.22
N ALA A 55 -14.66 -14.06 -4.51
CA ALA A 55 -14.28 -13.35 -5.73
C ALA A 55 -12.87 -12.72 -5.56
N GLN A 56 -11.93 -13.13 -6.42
CA GLN A 56 -10.54 -12.67 -6.34
C GLN A 56 -10.40 -11.15 -6.45
N GLU A 57 -11.14 -10.51 -7.38
CA GLU A 57 -11.13 -9.05 -7.51
C GLU A 57 -11.59 -8.36 -6.22
N GLU A 58 -12.59 -8.93 -5.54
CA GLU A 58 -13.09 -8.37 -4.31
C GLU A 58 -12.09 -8.52 -3.17
N LYS A 59 -11.42 -9.69 -3.08
CA LYS A 59 -10.31 -9.90 -2.14
C LYS A 59 -9.23 -8.85 -2.31
N ILE A 60 -8.81 -8.56 -3.55
CA ILE A 60 -7.82 -7.53 -3.84
C ILE A 60 -8.30 -6.15 -3.35
N ARG A 61 -9.54 -5.76 -3.67
CA ARG A 61 -10.11 -4.47 -3.20
C ARG A 61 -10.14 -4.36 -1.68
N LEU A 62 -10.47 -5.44 -0.99
CA LEU A 62 -10.52 -5.49 0.47
C LEU A 62 -9.11 -5.43 1.08
N LEU A 63 -8.12 -6.10 0.49
CA LEU A 63 -6.72 -5.98 0.92
C LEU A 63 -6.17 -4.57 0.74
N MET A 64 -6.47 -3.91 -0.38
CA MET A 64 -6.12 -2.51 -0.59
C MET A 64 -6.73 -1.62 0.50
N ALA A 65 -7.98 -1.88 0.89
CA ALA A 65 -8.65 -1.14 1.95
C ALA A 65 -8.01 -1.38 3.33
N LEU A 66 -7.66 -2.63 3.66
CA LEU A 66 -6.93 -2.96 4.90
C LEU A 66 -5.61 -2.19 5.03
N CYS A 67 -4.96 -1.86 3.92
CA CYS A 67 -3.71 -1.09 3.88
C CYS A 67 -3.90 0.44 3.71
N SER A 68 -5.12 0.95 3.80
CA SER A 68 -5.44 2.37 3.55
C SER A 68 -6.00 3.11 4.76
N PHE A 69 -5.81 2.55 5.96
CA PHE A 69 -6.16 3.21 7.22
C PHE A 69 -5.16 4.33 7.52
N ASP A 70 -5.62 5.43 8.14
CA ASP A 70 -4.73 6.53 8.57
C ASP A 70 -4.08 6.29 9.95
N ASP A 71 -4.62 5.36 10.74
CA ASP A 71 -4.10 4.97 12.04
C ASP A 71 -2.87 4.05 11.89
N GLU A 72 -1.74 4.47 12.48
CA GLU A 72 -0.45 3.78 12.39
C GLU A 72 -0.48 2.39 13.04
N ALA A 73 -1.16 2.23 14.18
CA ALA A 73 -1.25 0.94 14.84
C ALA A 73 -2.07 -0.06 13.99
N ILE A 74 -3.10 0.43 13.28
CA ILE A 74 -3.86 -0.39 12.32
C ILE A 74 -3.01 -0.71 11.09
N GLN A 75 -2.19 0.22 10.58
CA GLN A 75 -1.29 -0.05 9.46
C GLN A 75 -0.27 -1.16 9.76
N TYR A 76 0.31 -1.19 10.97
CA TYR A 76 1.18 -2.31 11.38
C TYR A 76 0.40 -3.63 11.51
N GLN A 77 -0.82 -3.61 12.06
CA GLN A 77 -1.68 -4.81 12.08
C GLN A 77 -2.02 -5.30 10.67
N ALA A 78 -2.24 -4.37 9.73
CA ALA A 78 -2.48 -4.69 8.33
C ALA A 78 -1.26 -5.37 7.71
N LEU A 79 -0.05 -4.86 7.96
CA LEU A 79 1.20 -5.47 7.52
C LEU A 79 1.35 -6.91 8.04
N GLU A 80 1.18 -7.12 9.35
CA GLU A 80 1.23 -8.48 9.92
C GLU A 80 0.18 -9.41 9.32
N TYR A 81 -1.03 -8.89 9.03
CA TYR A 81 -2.08 -9.66 8.40
C TYR A 81 -1.76 -10.04 6.95
N ILE A 82 -1.28 -9.10 6.13
CA ILE A 82 -0.98 -9.38 4.71
C ILE A 82 0.21 -10.32 4.53
N TRP A 83 1.14 -10.35 5.49
CA TRP A 83 2.32 -11.21 5.46
C TRP A 83 2.12 -12.56 6.15
N ASN A 84 0.91 -12.83 6.63
CA ASN A 84 0.52 -14.13 7.14
C ASN A 84 0.05 -15.04 6.00
N GLU A 85 0.89 -16.01 5.64
CA GLU A 85 0.64 -16.95 4.54
C GLU A 85 -0.60 -17.83 4.71
N ASN A 86 -1.10 -17.98 5.94
CA ASN A 86 -2.35 -18.71 6.20
C ASN A 86 -3.59 -17.86 5.96
N GLU A 87 -3.45 -16.53 5.92
CA GLU A 87 -4.55 -15.58 5.74
C GLU A 87 -4.57 -15.03 4.31
N VAL A 88 -3.42 -14.60 3.79
CA VAL A 88 -3.30 -13.94 2.49
C VAL A 88 -2.35 -14.71 1.59
N ARG A 89 -2.74 -14.85 0.31
CA ARG A 89 -1.93 -15.53 -0.70
C ARG A 89 -0.79 -14.61 -1.15
N LYS A 90 0.40 -15.20 -1.34
CA LYS A 90 1.62 -14.52 -1.82
C LYS A 90 1.41 -13.57 -3.02
N GLN A 91 0.58 -13.97 -3.98
CA GLN A 91 0.28 -13.19 -5.19
C GLN A 91 -0.54 -11.90 -4.93
N ASP A 92 -1.22 -11.83 -3.78
CA ASP A 92 -2.07 -10.70 -3.41
C ASP A 92 -1.37 -9.68 -2.51
N HIS A 93 -0.19 -10.04 -1.96
CA HIS A 93 0.58 -9.14 -1.08
C HIS A 93 0.94 -7.84 -1.80
N GLU A 94 1.24 -7.91 -3.11
CA GLU A 94 1.66 -6.74 -3.88
C GLU A 94 0.62 -5.63 -3.91
N ALA A 95 -0.64 -5.97 -4.20
CA ALA A 95 -1.69 -4.97 -4.27
C ALA A 95 -1.85 -4.25 -2.93
N ALA A 96 -1.76 -4.99 -1.82
CA ALA A 96 -1.89 -4.44 -0.48
C ALA A 96 -0.67 -3.59 -0.08
N PHE A 97 0.53 -4.11 -0.30
CA PHE A 97 1.77 -3.47 0.15
C PHE A 97 2.09 -2.21 -0.67
N VAL A 98 1.88 -2.25 -1.99
CA VAL A 98 2.02 -1.06 -2.85
C VAL A 98 0.96 -0.01 -2.52
N THR A 99 -0.26 -0.42 -2.15
CA THR A 99 -1.30 0.51 -1.69
C THR A 99 -0.88 1.22 -0.41
N LEU A 100 -0.34 0.50 0.58
CA LEU A 100 0.16 1.10 1.81
C LEU A 100 1.24 2.15 1.53
N ALA A 101 2.22 1.79 0.71
CA ALA A 101 3.32 2.70 0.37
C ALA A 101 2.84 3.96 -0.37
N ALA A 102 1.80 3.84 -1.19
CA ALA A 102 1.22 4.95 -1.94
C ALA A 102 0.16 5.75 -1.17
N HIS A 103 -0.27 5.27 0.00
CA HIS A 103 -1.43 5.81 0.72
C HIS A 103 -1.19 7.24 1.22
N ASN A 104 -0.17 7.43 2.05
CA ASN A 104 0.26 8.74 2.54
C ASN A 104 1.76 8.70 2.90
N CYS A 105 2.33 9.84 3.31
CA CYS A 105 3.75 9.92 3.68
C CYS A 105 4.10 8.90 4.78
N LYS A 106 3.24 8.72 5.78
CA LYS A 106 3.47 7.75 6.86
C LYS A 106 3.39 6.30 6.37
N GLY A 107 2.44 5.98 5.49
CA GLY A 107 2.30 4.66 4.89
C GLY A 107 3.54 4.26 4.09
N CYS A 108 4.13 5.21 3.36
CA CYS A 108 5.43 5.02 2.70
C CYS A 108 6.54 4.71 3.70
N GLU A 109 6.66 5.48 4.78
CA GLU A 109 7.66 5.27 5.83
C GLU A 109 7.51 3.91 6.51
N ILE A 110 6.28 3.53 6.86
CA ILE A 110 5.97 2.26 7.52
C ILE A 110 6.23 1.09 6.58
N ALA A 111 5.83 1.18 5.31
CA ALA A 111 6.13 0.16 4.31
C ALA A 111 7.64 -0.01 4.09
N TRP A 112 8.37 1.10 4.01
CA TRP A 112 9.83 1.10 3.84
C TRP A 112 10.53 0.48 5.05
N LYS A 113 10.16 0.92 6.26
CA LYS A 113 10.69 0.35 7.51
C LYS A 113 10.40 -1.15 7.59
N TYR A 114 9.18 -1.57 7.27
CA TYR A 114 8.82 -3.00 7.29
C TYR A 114 9.64 -3.80 6.29
N LEU A 115 9.89 -3.27 5.09
CA LEU A 115 10.73 -3.89 4.07
C LEU A 115 12.16 -4.07 4.57
N GLN A 116 12.74 -3.05 5.22
CA GLN A 116 14.08 -3.12 5.79
C GLN A 116 14.16 -4.14 6.93
N ASP A 117 13.24 -4.06 7.89
CA ASP A 117 13.22 -4.91 9.09
C ASP A 117 12.97 -6.40 8.74
N ASN A 118 12.30 -6.69 7.63
CA ASN A 118 11.93 -8.04 7.20
C ASN A 118 12.59 -8.49 5.90
N TRP A 119 13.64 -7.80 5.43
CA TRP A 119 14.24 -8.03 4.12
C TRP A 119 14.53 -9.50 3.82
N ASN A 120 15.26 -10.17 4.72
CA ASN A 120 15.65 -11.57 4.54
C ASN A 120 14.44 -12.51 4.38
N LYS A 121 13.38 -12.30 5.18
CA LYS A 121 12.14 -13.08 5.09
C LYS A 121 11.44 -12.85 3.76
N ILE A 122 11.37 -11.59 3.31
CA ILE A 122 10.73 -11.20 2.05
C ILE A 122 11.51 -11.79 0.86
N GLU A 123 12.84 -11.68 0.88
CA GLU A 123 13.71 -12.24 -0.15
C GLU A 123 13.61 -13.77 -0.21
N GLU A 124 13.56 -14.47 0.94
CA GLU A 124 13.38 -15.93 0.99
C GLU A 124 12.00 -16.36 0.46
N THR A 125 10.93 -15.64 0.84
CA THR A 125 9.55 -15.95 0.43
C THR A 125 9.36 -15.81 -1.09
N TYR A 126 9.93 -14.74 -1.66
CA TYR A 126 9.76 -14.43 -3.07
C TYR A 126 10.81 -15.11 -3.95
N GLY A 127 12.03 -15.25 -3.46
CA GLY A 127 13.17 -15.63 -4.27
C GLY A 127 13.62 -14.48 -5.16
N GLU A 128 14.88 -14.52 -5.61
CA GLU A 128 15.54 -13.40 -6.27
C GLU A 128 14.94 -13.04 -7.66
N HIS A 129 14.19 -13.95 -8.27
CA HIS A 129 13.64 -13.81 -9.64
C HIS A 129 12.14 -13.47 -9.68
N ASP A 130 11.53 -13.26 -8.52
CA ASP A 130 10.08 -13.07 -8.44
C ASP A 130 9.70 -11.60 -8.74
N ALA A 131 8.75 -11.45 -9.67
CA ALA A 131 8.30 -10.15 -10.14
C ALA A 131 7.68 -9.29 -9.03
N HIS A 132 7.12 -9.89 -7.96
CA HIS A 132 6.57 -9.13 -6.84
C HIS A 132 7.68 -8.48 -6.01
N LEU A 133 8.79 -9.18 -5.76
CA LEU A 133 9.95 -8.64 -5.05
C LEU A 133 10.49 -7.40 -5.78
N ILE A 134 10.67 -7.51 -7.10
CA ILE A 134 11.07 -6.39 -7.96
C ILE A 134 10.13 -5.20 -7.77
N LYS A 135 8.82 -5.43 -7.72
CA LYS A 135 7.84 -4.34 -7.54
C LYS A 135 7.88 -3.74 -6.14
N PHE A 136 8.17 -4.50 -5.08
CA PHE A 136 8.31 -3.93 -3.74
C PHE A 136 9.49 -2.96 -3.68
N ILE A 137 10.63 -3.41 -4.19
CA ILE A 137 11.87 -2.64 -4.33
C ILE A 137 11.62 -1.40 -5.17
N GLU A 138 10.89 -1.53 -6.27
CA GLU A 138 10.62 -0.42 -7.17
C GLU A 138 9.60 0.57 -6.62
N LYS A 139 8.51 0.10 -6.00
CA LYS A 139 7.37 0.96 -5.67
C LYS A 139 7.52 1.63 -4.33
N VAL A 140 7.95 0.90 -3.29
CA VAL A 140 7.98 1.42 -1.92
C VAL A 140 8.86 2.68 -1.80
N PRO A 141 10.17 2.62 -2.10
CA PRO A 141 11.04 3.80 -2.01
C PRO A 141 10.79 4.85 -3.11
N SER A 142 10.06 4.51 -4.18
CA SER A 142 9.84 5.47 -5.28
C SER A 142 8.98 6.66 -4.90
N HIS A 143 8.34 6.66 -3.73
CA HIS A 143 7.55 7.79 -3.24
C HIS A 143 8.40 8.86 -2.53
N PHE A 144 9.67 8.58 -2.24
CA PHE A 144 10.60 9.55 -1.67
C PHE A 144 11.02 10.63 -2.68
N ALA A 145 11.36 11.80 -2.16
CA ALA A 145 11.73 12.97 -2.96
C ALA A 145 12.86 13.81 -2.32
N THR A 146 13.55 13.29 -1.31
CA THR A 146 14.63 13.99 -0.62
C THR A 146 15.96 13.29 -0.82
N ARG A 147 17.06 14.06 -0.73
CA ARG A 147 18.42 13.54 -0.85
C ARG A 147 18.76 12.52 0.25
N ASP A 148 18.39 12.82 1.48
CA ASP A 148 18.64 11.92 2.62
C ASP A 148 18.00 10.54 2.41
N ARG A 149 16.79 10.51 1.82
CA ARG A 149 16.11 9.26 1.47
C ARG A 149 16.75 8.53 0.30
N GLU A 150 17.23 9.27 -0.71
CA GLU A 150 18.01 8.68 -1.80
C GLU A 150 19.27 7.98 -1.25
N GLU A 151 20.02 8.65 -0.38
CA GLU A 151 21.24 8.12 0.24
C GLU A 151 20.93 6.92 1.14
N GLU A 152 19.84 6.95 1.89
CA GLU A 152 19.37 5.83 2.71
C GLU A 152 19.01 4.60 1.85
N VAL A 153 18.23 4.80 0.78
CA VAL A 153 17.82 3.73 -0.14
C VAL A 153 19.05 3.13 -0.84
N GLN A 154 19.96 4.00 -1.28
CA GLN A 154 21.22 3.55 -1.89
C GLN A 154 22.03 2.71 -0.91
N LYS A 155 22.19 3.16 0.34
CA LYS A 155 22.93 2.43 1.37
C LYS A 155 22.30 1.08 1.67
N PHE A 156 20.98 1.03 1.81
CA PHE A 156 20.25 -0.21 2.09
C PHE A 156 20.53 -1.29 1.03
N TYR A 157 20.52 -0.94 -0.25
CA TYR A 157 20.78 -1.89 -1.33
C TYR A 157 22.27 -2.19 -1.56
N VAL A 158 23.19 -1.36 -1.05
CA VAL A 158 24.63 -1.70 -0.96
C VAL A 158 24.85 -2.75 0.13
N ASP A 159 24.17 -2.61 1.26
CA ASP A 159 24.27 -3.54 2.40
C ASP A 159 23.56 -4.89 2.11
N HIS A 160 22.61 -4.90 1.16
CA HIS A 160 21.87 -6.09 0.71
C HIS A 160 22.06 -6.31 -0.81
N PRO A 161 23.26 -6.72 -1.25
CA PRO A 161 23.57 -6.80 -2.67
C PRO A 161 22.82 -7.96 -3.32
N ASN A 162 21.98 -7.65 -4.30
CA ASN A 162 21.35 -8.64 -5.16
C ASN A 162 21.60 -8.29 -6.64
N PRO A 163 22.47 -9.03 -7.35
CA PRO A 163 22.86 -8.72 -8.73
C PRO A 163 21.69 -8.59 -9.70
N LEU A 164 20.59 -9.31 -9.44
CA LEU A 164 19.41 -9.35 -10.30
C LEU A 164 18.54 -8.09 -10.14
N LEU A 165 18.65 -7.43 -8.99
CA LEU A 165 17.88 -6.23 -8.64
C LEU A 165 18.58 -4.93 -9.05
N ASN A 166 19.85 -4.99 -9.48
CA ASN A 166 20.67 -3.82 -9.87
C ASN A 166 19.95 -2.85 -10.82
N ARG A 167 19.22 -3.37 -11.80
CA ARG A 167 18.47 -2.53 -12.75
C ARG A 167 17.32 -1.80 -12.06
N SER A 168 16.58 -2.49 -11.20
CA SER A 168 15.46 -1.94 -10.45
C SER A 168 15.93 -0.93 -9.41
N ILE A 169 17.06 -1.18 -8.75
CA ILE A 169 17.70 -0.25 -7.82
C ILE A 169 18.07 1.05 -8.54
N LYS A 170 18.74 0.98 -9.70
CA LYS A 170 19.06 2.18 -10.50
C LYS A 170 17.81 2.97 -10.87
N LYS A 171 16.77 2.27 -11.32
CA LYS A 171 15.47 2.86 -11.67
C LYS A 171 14.83 3.57 -10.47
N VAL A 172 14.88 2.99 -9.28
CA VAL A 172 14.36 3.62 -8.05
C VAL A 172 15.09 4.92 -7.74
N LEU A 173 16.43 4.89 -7.76
CA LEU A 173 17.23 6.08 -7.48
C LEU A 173 16.97 7.18 -8.52
N GLU A 174 16.82 6.82 -9.80
CA GLU A 174 16.38 7.75 -10.85
C GLU A 174 14.99 8.33 -10.57
N LEU A 175 14.02 7.52 -10.13
CA LEU A 175 12.67 7.99 -9.80
C LEU A 175 12.66 8.96 -8.61
N ILE A 176 13.45 8.69 -7.56
CA ILE A 176 13.60 9.60 -6.41
C ILE A 176 14.18 10.94 -6.87
N ASN A 177 15.21 10.90 -7.73
CA ASN A 177 15.81 12.08 -8.33
C ASN A 177 14.83 12.91 -9.16
N ILE A 178 14.03 12.24 -9.99
CA ILE A 178 12.99 12.91 -10.80
C ILE A 178 11.95 13.58 -9.89
N ARG A 179 11.49 12.89 -8.84
CA ARG A 179 10.52 13.47 -7.89
C ARG A 179 11.07 14.67 -7.17
N ARG A 180 12.33 14.61 -6.70
CA ARG A 180 13.01 15.75 -6.09
C ARG A 180 13.04 16.94 -7.05
N ALA A 181 13.47 16.72 -8.30
CA ALA A 181 13.56 17.80 -9.29
C ALA A 181 12.20 18.43 -9.61
N ILE A 182 11.13 17.62 -9.66
CA ILE A 182 9.75 18.12 -9.82
C ILE A 182 9.33 18.94 -8.61
N LEU A 183 9.61 18.45 -7.40
CA LEU A 183 9.28 19.15 -6.16
C LEU A 183 9.99 20.52 -6.12
N GLU A 184 11.31 20.55 -6.31
CA GLU A 184 12.11 21.78 -6.30
C GLU A 184 11.65 22.80 -7.36
N ARG A 185 11.24 22.33 -8.54
CA ARG A 185 10.78 23.20 -9.64
C ARG A 185 9.38 23.77 -9.40
N ASP A 186 8.45 22.94 -8.92
CA ASP A 186 7.02 23.25 -8.96
C ASP A 186 6.45 23.68 -7.61
N GLU A 187 7.11 23.36 -6.48
CA GLU A 187 6.61 23.61 -5.12
C GLU A 187 6.15 25.06 -4.93
N HIS A 188 6.99 26.04 -5.29
CA HIS A 188 6.67 27.45 -5.14
C HIS A 188 5.42 27.87 -5.94
N ASN A 189 5.37 27.46 -7.21
CA ASN A 189 4.29 27.83 -8.13
C ASN A 189 2.96 27.20 -7.70
N ILE A 190 2.98 25.93 -7.29
CA ILE A 190 1.80 25.22 -6.80
C ILE A 190 1.30 25.85 -5.50
N HIS A 191 2.20 26.17 -4.56
CA HIS A 191 1.84 26.81 -3.30
C HIS A 191 1.17 28.17 -3.53
N GLN A 192 1.74 28.99 -4.43
CA GLN A 192 1.17 30.29 -4.78
C GLN A 192 -0.23 30.15 -5.39
N PHE A 193 -0.41 29.21 -6.32
CA PHE A 193 -1.69 28.99 -7.00
C PHE A 193 -2.79 28.53 -6.01
N LEU A 194 -2.49 27.59 -5.12
CA LEU A 194 -3.46 27.07 -4.15
C LEU A 194 -3.77 28.04 -3.00
N SER A 195 -2.92 29.05 -2.79
CA SER A 195 -3.13 30.10 -1.79
C SER A 195 -3.95 31.29 -2.33
N THR A 196 -4.34 31.26 -3.61
CA THR A 196 -5.18 32.27 -4.27
C THR A 196 -6.64 31.83 -4.26
#